data_AF-A0A1M7C4W3-F1
#
_entry.id   AF-A0A1M7C4W3-F1
#
_cell.length_a   1.000
_cell.length_b   1.000
_cell.length_c   1.000
_cell.angle_alpha   90.00
_cell.angle_beta   90.00
_cell.angle_gamma   90.00
#
_symmetry.space_group_name_H-M   'P 1'
#
loop_
_entity.id
_entity.type
_entity.pdbx_description
1 polymer ?
#
loop_
_entity_poly.entity_id
_entity_poly.type
_entity_poly.pdbx_seq_one_letter_code
_entity_poly.pdbx_strand_id
1 'polypeptide(L)'
;MKKQGFTLIELMVVIVIMGILAAVAVPKLFGMIAKSKASEVGPAAGTYVKLQQAFVSETGTDYGSFKLIGYSAPGTNSQTTNFTYTDEAGAGTHALPQTAEDAWKATSRVQLNDCTTGGTWTVTIAKAAGGNAADAAVFDASVNGNGCEELTPSFNKIGH
;
A
#
# COMPACT_ATOMS: atom_id res chain seq x y z
N MET A 1 30.54 36.13 -42.25
CA MET A 1 29.45 35.74 -41.33
C MET A 1 29.98 35.83 -39.90
N LYS A 2 29.49 36.76 -39.08
CA LYS A 2 29.91 36.85 -37.66
C LYS A 2 29.25 35.69 -36.90
N LYS A 3 30.04 34.72 -36.45
CA LYS A 3 29.57 33.71 -35.50
C LYS A 3 29.39 34.43 -34.15
N GLN A 4 28.14 34.68 -33.75
CA GLN A 4 27.82 35.01 -32.37
C GLN A 4 28.02 33.73 -31.55
N GLY A 5 29.14 33.63 -30.86
CA GLY A 5 29.37 32.58 -29.87
C GLY A 5 28.67 32.95 -28.56
N PHE A 6 28.02 31.97 -27.93
CA PHE A 6 27.54 32.08 -26.55
C PHE A 6 28.69 32.51 -25.64
N THR A 7 28.40 33.43 -24.70
CA THR A 7 29.41 33.86 -23.74
C THR A 7 29.54 32.83 -22.61
N LEU A 8 30.75 32.66 -22.06
CA LEU A 8 30.98 31.76 -20.92
C LEU A 8 30.13 32.16 -19.71
N ILE A 9 29.90 33.45 -19.50
CA ILE A 9 29.10 33.97 -18.39
C ILE A 9 27.61 33.61 -18.52
N GLU A 10 27.08 33.63 -19.75
CA GLU A 10 25.70 33.27 -20.04
C GLU A 10 25.45 31.78 -19.75
N LEU A 11 26.43 30.94 -20.08
CA LEU A 11 26.36 29.52 -19.75
C LEU A 11 26.52 29.26 -18.24
N MET A 12 27.35 30.06 -17.54
CA MET A 12 27.50 30.00 -16.07
C MET A 12 26.22 30.35 -15.31
N VAL A 13 25.49 31.40 -15.71
CA VAL A 13 24.24 31.78 -15.03
C VAL A 13 23.17 30.69 -15.23
N VAL A 14 23.10 30.08 -16.41
CA VAL A 14 22.15 29.00 -16.70
C VAL A 14 22.39 27.78 -15.79
N ILE A 15 23.64 27.34 -15.62
CA ILE A 15 23.93 26.19 -14.75
C ILE A 15 23.64 26.50 -13.27
N VAL A 16 23.83 27.74 -12.83
CA VAL A 16 23.51 28.15 -11.46
C VAL A 16 22.01 28.09 -11.23
N ILE A 17 21.21 28.64 -12.14
CA ILE A 17 19.74 28.61 -12.04
C ILE A 17 19.23 27.15 -12.12
N MET A 18 19.75 26.34 -13.05
CA MET A 18 19.42 24.92 -13.14
C MET A 18 19.81 24.15 -11.87
N GLY A 19 20.93 24.49 -11.24
CA GLY A 19 21.37 23.90 -9.97
C GLY A 19 20.40 24.18 -8.82
N ILE A 20 19.91 25.42 -8.68
CA ILE A 20 18.94 25.80 -7.64
C ILE A 20 17.61 25.07 -7.84
N LEU A 21 17.10 25.04 -9.08
CA LEU A 21 15.84 24.35 -9.40
C LEU A 21 15.95 22.84 -9.14
N ALA A 22 17.06 22.22 -9.53
CA ALA A 22 17.30 20.80 -9.32
C ALA A 22 17.32 20.44 -7.82
N ALA A 23 17.95 21.27 -6.98
CA ALA A 23 18.05 21.03 -5.54
C ALA A 23 16.68 20.91 -4.84
N VAL A 24 15.67 21.69 -5.29
CA VAL A 24 14.32 21.66 -4.70
C VAL A 24 13.41 20.64 -5.40
N ALA A 25 13.52 20.50 -6.73
CA ALA A 25 12.62 19.66 -7.51
C ALA A 25 12.90 18.16 -7.35
N VAL A 26 14.17 17.77 -7.25
CA VAL A 26 14.58 16.36 -7.24
C VAL A 26 14.07 15.60 -6.01
N PRO A 27 14.20 16.12 -4.76
CA PRO A 27 13.65 15.44 -3.59
C PRO A 27 12.13 15.23 -3.68
N LYS A 28 11.40 16.26 -4.16
CA LYS A 28 9.94 16.20 -4.33
C LYS A 28 9.53 15.16 -5.37
N LEU A 29 10.29 15.03 -6.46
CA LEU A 29 10.04 14.03 -7.50
C LEU A 29 10.18 12.60 -6.94
N PHE A 30 11.22 12.33 -6.16
CA PHE A 30 11.39 11.01 -5.55
C PHE A 30 10.26 10.64 -4.58
N GLY A 31 9.77 11.59 -3.79
CA GLY A 31 8.58 11.39 -2.95
C GLY A 31 7.32 11.06 -3.76
N MET A 32 7.08 11.75 -4.88
CA MET A 32 5.94 11.46 -5.77
C MET A 32 6.05 10.07 -6.41
N ILE A 33 7.25 9.66 -6.84
CA ILE A 33 7.48 8.31 -7.38
C ILE A 33 7.22 7.25 -6.31
N ALA A 34 7.71 7.45 -5.09
CA ALA A 34 7.46 6.54 -3.97
C ALA A 34 5.95 6.40 -3.67
N LYS A 35 5.22 7.52 -3.62
CA LYS A 35 3.76 7.54 -3.44
C LYS A 35 3.01 6.85 -4.59
N SER A 36 3.45 7.07 -5.83
CA SER A 36 2.88 6.41 -7.00
C SER A 36 3.06 4.89 -6.92
N LYS A 37 4.23 4.41 -6.48
CA LYS A 37 4.45 2.98 -6.26
C LYS A 37 3.57 2.43 -5.13
N ALA A 38 3.48 3.12 -4.01
CA ALA A 38 2.68 2.68 -2.86
C ALA A 38 1.15 2.73 -3.13
N SER A 39 0.70 3.50 -4.12
CA SER A 39 -0.72 3.62 -4.47
C SER A 39 -1.38 2.33 -4.95
N GLU A 40 -0.60 1.29 -5.34
CA GLU A 40 -1.16 -0.02 -5.70
C GLU A 40 -1.76 -0.77 -4.50
N VAL A 41 -1.27 -0.47 -3.29
CA VAL A 41 -1.59 -1.23 -2.07
C VAL A 41 -3.01 -0.95 -1.58
N GLY A 42 -3.47 0.30 -1.68
CA GLY A 42 -4.82 0.70 -1.24
C GLY A 42 -5.96 -0.03 -1.96
N PRO A 43 -6.00 -0.03 -3.32
CA PRO A 43 -6.99 -0.78 -4.08
C PRO A 43 -6.93 -2.30 -3.84
N ALA A 44 -5.73 -2.85 -3.64
CA ALA A 44 -5.55 -4.26 -3.34
C ALA A 44 -6.21 -4.65 -2.00
N ALA A 45 -5.88 -3.90 -0.93
CA ALA A 45 -6.51 -4.07 0.38
C ALA A 45 -8.03 -3.83 0.34
N GLY A 46 -8.49 -2.77 -0.36
CA GLY A 46 -9.91 -2.47 -0.47
C GLY A 46 -10.71 -3.54 -1.23
N THR A 47 -10.09 -4.21 -2.21
CA THR A 47 -10.72 -5.35 -2.90
C THR A 47 -10.80 -6.56 -1.98
N TYR A 48 -9.74 -6.84 -1.22
CA TYR A 48 -9.73 -7.91 -0.23
C TYR A 48 -10.84 -7.73 0.80
N VAL A 49 -10.96 -6.55 1.43
CA VAL A 49 -11.99 -6.26 2.44
C VAL A 49 -13.40 -6.48 1.90
N LYS A 50 -13.68 -6.03 0.67
CA LYS A 50 -15.00 -6.23 0.05
C LYS A 50 -15.35 -7.71 -0.16
N LEU A 51 -14.40 -8.48 -0.68
CA LEU A 51 -14.61 -9.93 -0.88
C LEU A 51 -14.74 -10.67 0.44
N GLN A 52 -13.94 -10.29 1.42
CA GLN A 52 -13.97 -10.90 2.74
C GLN A 52 -15.27 -10.57 3.48
N GLN A 53 -15.76 -9.33 3.39
CA GLN A 53 -17.07 -8.93 3.92
C GLN A 53 -18.21 -9.72 3.28
N ALA A 54 -18.17 -9.91 1.96
CA ALA A 54 -19.18 -10.71 1.26
C ALA A 54 -19.18 -12.16 1.77
N PHE A 55 -18.00 -12.77 1.90
CA PHE A 55 -17.86 -14.14 2.42
C PHE A 55 -18.34 -14.27 3.88
N VAL A 56 -18.00 -13.30 4.73
CA VAL A 56 -18.49 -13.26 6.12
C VAL A 56 -20.01 -13.10 6.15
N SER A 57 -20.59 -12.29 5.26
CA SER A 57 -22.04 -12.13 5.18
C SER A 57 -22.77 -13.40 4.71
N GLU A 58 -22.10 -14.29 3.97
CA GLU A 58 -22.66 -15.57 3.53
C GLU A 58 -22.54 -16.66 4.60
N THR A 59 -21.43 -16.70 5.33
CA THR A 59 -21.13 -17.76 6.33
C THR A 59 -21.56 -17.39 7.75
N GLY A 60 -21.64 -16.09 8.06
CA GLY A 60 -22.08 -15.51 9.32
C GLY A 60 -21.05 -15.52 10.45
N THR A 61 -20.08 -16.45 10.44
CA THR A 61 -19.07 -16.56 11.51
C THR A 61 -17.65 -16.74 11.03
N ASP A 62 -17.43 -16.89 9.73
CA ASP A 62 -16.17 -17.38 9.20
C ASP A 62 -15.55 -16.40 8.18
N TYR A 63 -14.23 -16.43 8.09
CA TYR A 63 -13.45 -15.75 7.08
C TYR A 63 -12.59 -16.76 6.30
N GLY A 64 -11.98 -16.33 5.20
CA GLY A 64 -11.43 -17.26 4.23
C GLY A 64 -10.05 -16.85 3.73
N SER A 65 -9.31 -17.83 3.23
CA SER A 65 -8.07 -17.59 2.50
C SER A 65 -8.33 -16.83 1.20
N PHE A 66 -7.28 -16.23 0.62
CA PHE A 66 -7.36 -15.49 -0.65
C PHE A 66 -8.03 -16.32 -1.76
N LYS A 67 -7.62 -17.58 -1.89
CA LYS A 67 -8.17 -18.49 -2.88
C LYS A 67 -9.66 -18.78 -2.64
N LEU A 68 -10.07 -18.91 -1.38
CA LEU A 68 -11.44 -19.28 -1.03
C LEU A 68 -12.42 -18.13 -1.33
N ILE A 69 -12.04 -16.90 -0.99
CA ILE A 69 -12.87 -15.70 -1.24
C ILE A 69 -12.74 -15.17 -2.68
N GLY A 70 -11.96 -15.84 -3.53
CA GLY A 70 -11.71 -15.42 -4.91
C GLY A 70 -10.83 -14.17 -5.04
N TYR A 71 -10.12 -13.77 -3.99
CA TYR A 71 -9.18 -12.67 -4.05
C TYR A 71 -7.91 -13.08 -4.80
N SER A 72 -7.58 -12.30 -5.83
CA SER A 72 -6.34 -12.46 -6.60
C SER A 72 -5.40 -11.31 -6.26
N ALA A 73 -4.33 -11.60 -5.52
CA ALA A 73 -3.34 -10.61 -5.17
C ALA A 73 -2.64 -10.05 -6.44
N PRO A 74 -2.24 -8.76 -6.45
CA PRO A 74 -1.59 -8.16 -7.61
C PRO A 74 -0.28 -8.85 -8.03
N GLY A 75 -0.02 -8.84 -9.33
CA GLY A 75 1.20 -9.36 -9.93
C GLY A 75 1.21 -10.88 -10.13
N THR A 76 2.40 -11.46 -10.21
CA THR A 76 2.60 -12.91 -10.43
C THR A 76 3.02 -13.54 -9.12
N ASN A 77 2.37 -14.64 -8.71
CA ASN A 77 2.63 -15.30 -7.42
C ASN A 77 2.54 -14.33 -6.23
N SER A 78 1.50 -13.48 -6.24
CA SER A 78 1.24 -12.47 -5.22
C SER A 78 2.40 -11.47 -5.03
N GLN A 79 3.10 -11.16 -6.12
CA GLN A 79 4.24 -10.26 -6.10
C GLN A 79 4.22 -9.31 -7.30
N THR A 80 4.34 -8.02 -7.02
CA THR A 80 4.68 -6.99 -7.99
C THR A 80 6.16 -6.66 -7.91
N THR A 81 6.61 -5.71 -8.72
CA THR A 81 7.98 -5.16 -8.60
C THR A 81 8.22 -4.52 -7.23
N ASN A 82 7.20 -3.94 -6.61
CA ASN A 82 7.35 -3.14 -5.39
C ASN A 82 6.91 -3.88 -4.13
N PHE A 83 5.96 -4.81 -4.22
CA PHE A 83 5.33 -5.43 -3.06
C PHE A 83 5.21 -6.95 -3.17
N THR A 84 5.26 -7.61 -2.02
CA THR A 84 4.83 -9.00 -1.83
C THR A 84 3.54 -8.98 -1.02
N TYR A 85 2.52 -9.68 -1.51
CA TYR A 85 1.23 -9.82 -0.86
C TYR A 85 1.12 -11.20 -0.22
N THR A 86 0.79 -11.24 1.06
CA THR A 86 0.71 -12.46 1.85
C THR A 86 -0.70 -12.65 2.38
N ASP A 87 -1.18 -13.88 2.21
CA ASP A 87 -2.40 -14.38 2.83
C ASP A 87 -2.06 -14.78 4.27
N GLU A 88 -2.45 -13.93 5.22
CA GLU A 88 -2.17 -14.16 6.63
C GLU A 88 -3.24 -15.04 7.29
N ALA A 89 -4.42 -15.17 6.66
CA ALA A 89 -5.44 -16.12 7.09
C ALA A 89 -4.96 -17.57 6.94
N GLY A 90 -4.17 -17.85 5.90
CA GLY A 90 -3.73 -19.20 5.57
C GLY A 90 -4.84 -20.05 4.95
N ALA A 91 -4.48 -21.23 4.43
CA ALA A 91 -5.39 -22.00 3.59
C ALA A 91 -6.67 -22.46 4.32
N GLY A 92 -7.83 -22.25 3.69
CA GLY A 92 -9.13 -22.77 4.14
C GLY A 92 -10.07 -21.71 4.67
N THR A 93 -10.99 -22.16 5.51
CA THR A 93 -11.99 -21.37 6.22
C THR A 93 -11.61 -21.32 7.69
N HIS A 94 -11.78 -20.16 8.32
CA HIS A 94 -11.41 -19.92 9.72
C HIS A 94 -12.54 -19.19 10.43
N ALA A 95 -12.76 -19.50 11.70
CA ALA A 95 -13.72 -18.78 12.52
C ALA A 95 -13.21 -17.36 12.80
N LEU A 96 -14.10 -16.36 12.75
CA LEU A 96 -13.74 -14.97 13.05
C LEU A 96 -13.09 -14.86 14.43
N PRO A 97 -11.89 -14.27 14.52
CA PRO A 97 -11.13 -14.25 15.75
C PRO A 97 -11.72 -13.20 16.71
N GLN A 98 -11.72 -13.50 18.02
CA GLN A 98 -12.21 -12.55 19.04
C GLN A 98 -11.25 -11.36 19.22
N THR A 99 -9.96 -11.60 18.98
CA THR A 99 -8.91 -10.60 18.94
C THR A 99 -8.52 -10.36 17.50
N ALA A 100 -8.19 -9.12 17.14
CA ALA A 100 -7.78 -8.80 15.77
C ALA A 100 -6.55 -9.62 15.36
N GLU A 101 -6.62 -10.27 14.21
CA GLU A 101 -5.52 -11.02 13.59
C GLU A 101 -5.24 -10.46 12.20
N ASP A 102 -3.97 -10.46 11.79
CA ASP A 102 -3.59 -10.11 10.43
C ASP A 102 -4.26 -11.11 9.46
N ALA A 103 -4.98 -10.59 8.47
CA ALA A 103 -5.67 -11.42 7.47
C ALA A 103 -5.14 -11.17 6.05
N TRP A 104 -4.58 -9.98 5.83
CA TRP A 104 -3.94 -9.56 4.59
C TRP A 104 -2.74 -8.70 4.89
N LYS A 105 -1.65 -8.90 4.13
CA LYS A 105 -0.44 -8.10 4.28
C LYS A 105 0.20 -7.79 2.93
N ALA A 106 0.64 -6.56 2.73
CA ALA A 106 1.57 -6.18 1.67
C ALA A 106 2.89 -5.70 2.30
N THR A 107 4.00 -6.29 1.86
CA THR A 107 5.34 -5.96 2.34
C THR A 107 6.15 -5.34 1.21
N SER A 108 6.75 -4.17 1.45
CA SER A 108 7.60 -3.53 0.44
C SER A 108 8.87 -4.35 0.18
N ARG A 109 9.15 -4.59 -1.09
CA ARG A 109 10.35 -5.28 -1.61
C ARG A 109 11.50 -4.32 -1.92
N VAL A 110 11.20 -3.03 -1.98
CA VAL A 110 12.13 -1.96 -2.35
C VAL A 110 12.05 -0.82 -1.35
N GLN A 111 13.08 0.00 -1.29
CA GLN A 111 13.00 1.26 -0.58
C GLN A 111 12.11 2.25 -1.34
N LEU A 112 11.20 2.92 -0.63
CA LEU A 112 10.26 3.90 -1.16
C LEU A 112 10.49 5.24 -0.44
N ASN A 113 11.52 5.98 -0.87
CA ASN A 113 11.99 7.18 -0.17
C ASN A 113 12.42 6.84 1.28
N ASP A 114 11.81 7.44 2.29
CA ASP A 114 12.13 7.19 3.71
C ASP A 114 11.56 5.87 4.24
N CYS A 115 10.61 5.27 3.50
CA CYS A 115 10.09 3.94 3.76
C CYS A 115 11.12 2.88 3.39
N THR A 116 11.77 2.32 4.41
CA THR A 116 12.75 1.24 4.26
C THR A 116 12.10 -0.02 3.69
N THR A 117 12.88 -0.82 2.97
CA THR A 117 12.46 -2.15 2.53
C THR A 117 11.93 -2.96 3.72
N GLY A 118 10.83 -3.67 3.52
CA GLY A 118 10.16 -4.43 4.59
C GLY A 118 9.06 -3.66 5.32
N GLY A 119 8.79 -2.39 4.99
CA GLY A 119 7.58 -1.71 5.47
C GLY A 119 6.32 -2.50 5.10
N THR A 120 5.35 -2.56 6.01
CA THR A 120 4.15 -3.39 5.87
C THR A 120 2.88 -2.56 5.89
N TRP A 121 1.91 -3.01 5.11
CA TRP A 121 0.54 -2.56 5.09
C TRP A 121 -0.30 -3.77 5.44
N THR A 122 -1.01 -3.74 6.56
CA THR A 122 -1.79 -4.86 7.06
C THR A 122 -3.26 -4.50 7.12
N VAL A 123 -4.11 -5.49 6.87
CA VAL A 123 -5.52 -5.45 7.23
C VAL A 123 -5.74 -6.57 8.22
N THR A 124 -6.21 -6.21 9.40
CA THR A 124 -6.64 -7.17 10.41
C THR A 124 -8.12 -7.46 10.28
N ILE A 125 -8.53 -8.61 10.79
CA ILE A 125 -9.94 -8.99 10.92
C ILE A 125 -10.22 -9.37 12.37
N ALA A 126 -11.39 -8.98 12.87
CA ALA A 126 -11.91 -9.38 14.17
C ALA A 126 -13.41 -9.59 14.11
N LYS A 127 -13.95 -10.38 15.04
CA LYS A 127 -15.40 -10.45 15.25
C LYS A 127 -15.91 -9.11 15.79
N ALA A 128 -17.00 -8.60 15.23
CA ALA A 128 -17.68 -7.43 15.77
C ALA A 128 -18.29 -7.70 17.15
N ALA A 129 -18.11 -6.78 18.09
CA ALA A 129 -18.69 -6.87 19.43
C ALA A 129 -20.23 -6.81 19.34
N GLY A 130 -20.89 -7.95 19.59
CA GLY A 130 -22.36 -8.05 19.56
C GLY A 130 -23.00 -8.12 18.16
N GLY A 131 -22.22 -8.39 17.11
CA GLY A 131 -22.72 -8.40 15.72
C GLY A 131 -23.68 -9.55 15.40
N ASN A 132 -24.75 -9.22 14.67
CA ASN A 132 -25.54 -10.20 13.90
C ASN A 132 -24.75 -10.61 12.63
N ALA A 133 -25.14 -11.70 11.96
CA ALA A 133 -24.42 -12.28 10.82
C ALA A 133 -24.03 -11.31 9.68
N ALA A 134 -24.76 -10.20 9.49
CA ALA A 134 -24.50 -9.21 8.44
C ALA A 134 -23.33 -8.25 8.73
N ASP A 135 -23.01 -8.00 10.01
CA ASP A 135 -21.91 -7.13 10.47
C ASP A 135 -20.98 -7.93 11.41
N ALA A 136 -20.74 -9.20 11.08
CA ALA A 136 -20.03 -10.10 11.98
C ALA A 136 -18.53 -9.81 12.08
N ALA A 137 -17.93 -9.11 11.09
CA ALA A 137 -16.51 -8.80 11.04
C ALA A 137 -16.22 -7.29 11.08
N VAL A 138 -15.13 -6.93 11.74
CA VAL A 138 -14.52 -5.59 11.74
C VAL A 138 -13.16 -5.71 11.04
N PHE A 139 -12.85 -4.74 10.19
CA PHE A 139 -11.57 -4.65 9.49
C PHE A 139 -10.86 -3.37 9.91
N ASP A 140 -9.62 -3.51 10.35
CA ASP A 140 -8.76 -2.36 10.65
C ASP A 140 -7.52 -2.42 9.75
N ALA A 141 -7.25 -1.32 9.06
CA ALA A 141 -6.06 -1.19 8.22
C ALA A 141 -4.97 -0.41 8.95
N SER A 142 -3.73 -0.91 8.89
CA SER A 142 -2.58 -0.25 9.51
C SER A 142 -1.33 -0.30 8.63
N VAL A 143 -0.44 0.68 8.81
CA VAL A 143 0.86 0.75 8.14
C VAL A 143 1.96 0.74 9.18
N ASN A 144 2.98 -0.10 8.98
CA ASN A 144 4.16 -0.18 9.85
C ASN A 144 5.43 0.04 9.03
N GLY A 145 6.31 0.90 9.53
CA GLY A 145 7.58 1.26 8.91
C GLY A 145 7.79 2.76 8.87
N ASN A 146 9.01 3.19 9.13
CA ASN A 146 9.38 4.60 9.17
C ASN A 146 9.06 5.28 7.83
N GLY A 147 8.30 6.37 7.81
CA GLY A 147 7.95 7.11 6.58
C GLY A 147 7.01 6.37 5.61
N CYS A 148 6.52 5.16 5.92
CA CYS A 148 5.63 4.40 5.04
C CYS A 148 4.17 4.92 5.08
N GLU A 149 3.71 5.38 6.23
CA GLU A 149 2.33 5.89 6.41
C GLU A 149 2.05 7.13 5.54
N GLU A 150 3.04 8.01 5.37
CA GLU A 150 2.93 9.23 4.55
C GLU A 150 2.73 8.93 3.04
N LEU A 151 3.18 7.76 2.59
CA LEU A 151 3.02 7.31 1.21
C LEU A 151 1.55 6.95 0.91
N THR A 152 0.80 6.51 1.93
CA THR A 152 -0.58 6.04 1.79
C THR A 152 -1.49 6.62 2.87
N PRO A 153 -1.76 7.94 2.87
CA PRO A 153 -2.45 8.62 3.96
C PRO A 153 -3.91 8.18 4.15
N SER A 154 -4.51 7.54 3.14
CA SER A 154 -5.87 7.01 3.20
C SER A 154 -5.94 5.52 3.55
N PHE A 155 -4.80 4.84 3.72
CA PHE A 155 -4.79 3.39 3.94
C PHE A 155 -5.48 3.00 5.25
N ASN A 156 -5.18 3.71 6.33
CA ASN A 156 -5.77 3.51 7.66
C ASN A 156 -7.29 3.85 7.73
N LYS A 157 -7.92 4.18 6.60
CA LYS A 157 -9.36 4.42 6.47
C LYS A 157 -10.08 3.28 5.74
N ILE A 158 -9.36 2.25 5.33
CA ILE A 158 -9.96 1.05 4.72
C ILE A 158 -10.58 0.21 5.84
N GLY A 159 -11.83 -0.24 5.65
CA GLY A 159 -12.52 -1.13 6.59
C GLY A 159 -13.44 -0.43 7.61
N HIS A 160 -13.42 0.90 7.65
CA HIS A 160 -14.30 1.75 8.47
C HIS A 160 -15.34 2.51 7.65
#